data_AF-A0A950UKG9-F1
#
_entry.id   AF-A0A950UKG9-F1
#
_cell.length_a   1.000
_cell.length_b   1.000
_cell.length_c   1.000
_cell.angle_alpha   90.00
_cell.angle_beta   90.00
_cell.angle_gamma   90.00
#
_symmetry.space_group_name_H-M   'P 1'
#
loop_
_entity.id
_entity.type
_entity.pdbx_description
1 polymer ?
#
loop_
_entity_poly.entity_id
_entity_poly.type
_entity_poly.pdbx_seq_one_letter_code
_entity_poly.pdbx_strand_id
1 'polypeptide(L)'
;MDGLPSVGIISTGAYCADEVPVGIPRQRGGADRRAAPVLAAAAARRAIDAAGVAPEQLSCVVVAACVSDGAQRAVAIDVRRLIGANQATAFDANMAYGGFVHALTMAEGLLRREPVGAYALVVGTGVRADAGAVVLGPVPRGRGTISTSLLTGGDVAAAVGDVLKRAGVARQEVRHMLVQEPVVSVPVALDRLCRQGRLGDGDIVVICAVGGGGSIGCGLLRWAGTRAGRPWTLTERCSL
;
A
#
# COMPACT_ATOMS: atom_id res chain seq x y z
N MET A 1 14.69 22.12 6.38
CA MET A 1 14.88 20.71 6.80
C MET A 1 15.59 20.01 5.66
N ASP A 2 16.84 20.37 5.44
CA ASP A 2 17.58 20.00 4.23
C ASP A 2 18.49 18.82 4.58
N GLY A 3 18.17 17.63 4.06
CA GLY A 3 19.09 16.48 4.22
C GLY A 3 18.45 15.10 4.27
N LEU A 4 17.16 14.97 4.59
CA LEU A 4 16.52 13.66 4.59
C LEU A 4 16.30 13.17 3.15
N PRO A 5 16.65 11.91 2.83
CA PRO A 5 16.38 11.34 1.52
C PRO A 5 14.87 11.36 1.23
N SER A 6 14.52 11.63 -0.03
CA SER A 6 13.14 11.49 -0.50
C SER A 6 12.73 10.02 -0.40
N VAL A 7 11.53 9.76 0.12
CA VAL A 7 10.94 8.43 0.22
C VAL A 7 9.73 8.36 -0.69
N GLY A 8 9.58 7.25 -1.42
CA GLY A 8 8.45 7.04 -2.31
C GLY A 8 8.17 5.57 -2.57
N ILE A 9 7.08 5.31 -3.30
CA ILE A 9 6.72 3.98 -3.78
C ILE A 9 7.74 3.55 -4.84
N ILE A 10 8.38 2.40 -4.65
CA ILE A 10 9.38 1.84 -5.57
C ILE A 10 8.93 0.54 -6.26
N SER A 11 7.75 0.03 -5.90
CA SER A 11 7.15 -1.15 -6.54
C SER A 11 5.66 -0.95 -6.81
N THR A 12 5.17 -1.49 -7.92
CA THR A 12 3.75 -1.71 -8.16
C THR A 12 3.50 -3.14 -8.62
N GLY A 13 2.23 -3.54 -8.64
CA GLY A 13 1.86 -4.84 -9.20
C GLY A 13 2.03 -5.97 -8.23
N ALA A 14 1.80 -5.73 -6.95
CA ALA A 14 1.58 -6.78 -5.99
C ALA A 14 0.09 -6.81 -5.65
N TYR A 15 -0.63 -7.72 -6.28
CA TYR A 15 -2.02 -8.01 -5.99
C TYR A 15 -2.21 -9.52 -5.98
N CYS A 16 -2.94 -10.02 -4.98
CA CYS A 16 -3.34 -11.42 -4.86
C CYS A 16 -4.83 -11.45 -4.50
N ALA A 17 -5.58 -12.36 -5.10
CA ALA A 17 -6.94 -12.67 -4.70
C ALA A 17 -7.12 -14.18 -4.76
N ASP A 18 -7.95 -14.72 -3.87
CA ASP A 18 -8.36 -16.11 -3.95
C ASP A 18 -9.42 -16.31 -5.05
N GLU A 19 -9.22 -17.32 -5.90
CA GLU A 19 -10.31 -18.14 -6.41
C GLU A 19 -10.31 -19.44 -5.59
N VAL A 20 -10.98 -19.47 -4.43
CA VAL A 20 -11.00 -20.70 -3.60
C VAL A 20 -11.56 -21.87 -4.45
N PRO A 21 -10.86 -23.01 -4.59
CA PRO A 21 -11.41 -24.19 -5.25
C PRO A 21 -12.72 -24.62 -4.59
N VAL A 22 -13.73 -24.95 -5.41
CA VAL A 22 -15.01 -25.50 -4.96
C VAL A 22 -14.73 -26.79 -4.16
N GLY A 23 -14.73 -26.71 -2.83
CA GLY A 23 -14.48 -27.90 -1.99
C GLY A 23 -14.13 -27.65 -0.52
N ILE A 24 -13.63 -26.47 -0.14
CA ILE A 24 -13.43 -26.15 1.28
C ILE A 24 -14.77 -25.62 1.86
N PRO A 25 -15.32 -26.22 2.94
CA PRO A 25 -16.61 -25.82 3.48
C PRO A 25 -16.61 -24.33 3.87
N ARG A 26 -17.42 -23.52 3.18
CA ARG A 26 -17.67 -22.13 3.56
C ARG A 26 -18.40 -22.12 4.91
N GLN A 27 -17.78 -21.56 5.95
CA GLN A 27 -18.52 -21.06 7.10
C GLN A 27 -19.45 -19.95 6.58
N ARG A 28 -20.76 -20.10 6.73
CA ARG A 28 -21.74 -19.11 6.27
C ARG A 28 -21.41 -17.75 6.92
N GLY A 29 -20.89 -16.79 6.14
CA GLY A 29 -20.78 -15.38 6.55
C GLY A 29 -19.38 -14.77 6.74
N GLY A 30 -18.30 -15.30 6.14
CA GLY A 30 -17.00 -14.61 6.15
C GLY A 30 -15.94 -15.29 5.29
N ALA A 31 -14.97 -14.53 4.78
CA ALA A 31 -13.76 -15.08 4.16
C ALA A 31 -13.00 -15.97 5.17
N ASP A 32 -12.34 -17.05 4.71
CA ASP A 32 -11.48 -17.85 5.57
C ASP A 32 -10.34 -16.97 6.10
N ARG A 33 -10.36 -16.70 7.40
CA ARG A 33 -9.43 -15.77 8.06
C ARG A 33 -7.99 -16.26 8.02
N ARG A 34 -7.75 -17.56 7.82
CA ARG A 34 -6.39 -18.11 7.59
C ARG A 34 -5.85 -17.76 6.21
N ALA A 35 -6.70 -17.37 5.26
CA ALA A 35 -6.28 -16.94 3.93
C ALA A 35 -5.69 -15.53 3.91
N ALA A 36 -6.10 -14.63 4.83
CA ALA A 36 -5.67 -13.23 4.78
C ALA A 36 -4.15 -13.04 4.96
N PRO A 37 -3.46 -13.63 5.96
CA PRO A 37 -2.00 -13.54 6.05
C PRO A 37 -1.27 -14.18 4.86
N VAL A 38 -1.81 -15.27 4.30
CA VAL A 38 -1.21 -15.98 3.16
C VAL A 38 -1.28 -15.13 1.89
N LEU A 39 -2.45 -14.57 1.58
CA LEU A 39 -2.64 -13.67 0.45
C LEU A 39 -1.84 -12.38 0.61
N ALA A 40 -1.80 -11.83 1.82
CA ALA A 40 -0.99 -10.67 2.15
C ALA A 40 0.51 -10.96 1.98
N ALA A 41 0.99 -12.12 2.42
CA ALA A 41 2.38 -12.54 2.24
C ALA A 41 2.71 -12.78 0.75
N ALA A 42 1.79 -13.35 -0.02
CA ALA A 42 1.96 -13.52 -1.47
C ALA A 42 2.05 -12.16 -2.18
N ALA A 43 1.16 -11.21 -1.87
CA ALA A 43 1.23 -9.86 -2.41
C ALA A 43 2.54 -9.16 -1.97
N ALA A 44 2.93 -9.28 -0.71
CA ALA A 44 4.17 -8.74 -0.19
C ALA A 44 5.41 -9.28 -0.93
N ARG A 45 5.51 -10.60 -1.15
CA ARG A 45 6.61 -11.21 -1.90
C ARG A 45 6.71 -10.60 -3.29
N ARG A 46 5.57 -10.49 -3.99
CA ARG A 46 5.49 -9.88 -5.33
C ARG A 46 5.98 -8.43 -5.33
N ALA A 47 5.67 -7.66 -4.28
CA ALA A 47 6.09 -6.26 -4.15
C ALA A 47 7.60 -6.15 -3.92
N ILE A 48 8.13 -7.00 -3.05
CA ILE A 48 9.55 -7.09 -2.71
C ILE A 48 10.37 -7.50 -3.94
N ASP A 49 9.90 -8.51 -4.68
CA ASP A 49 10.54 -8.98 -5.91
C ASP A 49 10.52 -7.88 -6.99
N ALA A 50 9.39 -7.18 -7.16
CA ALA A 50 9.30 -6.04 -8.08
C ALA A 50 10.21 -4.87 -7.68
N ALA A 51 10.38 -4.63 -6.38
CA ALA A 51 11.32 -3.65 -5.86
C ALA A 51 12.79 -4.06 -6.03
N GLY A 52 13.07 -5.37 -6.14
CA GLY A 52 14.43 -5.92 -6.13
C GLY A 52 15.12 -5.75 -4.78
N VAL A 53 14.37 -5.88 -3.68
CA VAL A 53 14.83 -5.67 -2.30
C VAL A 53 14.89 -7.02 -1.58
N ALA A 54 15.88 -7.23 -0.72
CA ALA A 54 15.92 -8.42 0.13
C ALA A 54 15.02 -8.23 1.37
N PRO A 55 14.29 -9.27 1.85
CA PRO A 55 13.41 -9.17 3.01
C PRO A 55 14.08 -8.60 4.27
N GLU A 56 15.37 -8.82 4.45
CA GLU A 56 16.18 -8.35 5.57
C GLU A 56 16.42 -6.84 5.56
N GLN A 57 16.23 -6.18 4.40
CA GLN A 57 16.36 -4.73 4.26
C GLN A 57 15.07 -3.99 4.64
N LEU A 58 13.97 -4.72 4.91
CA LEU A 58 12.74 -4.13 5.42
C LEU A 58 12.89 -3.76 6.90
N SER A 59 12.78 -2.48 7.22
CA SER A 59 12.75 -2.00 8.60
C SER A 59 11.36 -2.11 9.22
N CYS A 60 10.30 -1.99 8.41
CA CYS A 60 8.94 -2.18 8.87
C CYS A 60 7.97 -2.82 7.85
N VAL A 61 6.96 -3.49 8.38
CA VAL A 61 5.82 -4.08 7.67
C VAL A 61 4.53 -3.53 8.30
N VAL A 62 3.77 -2.76 7.53
CA VAL A 62 2.49 -2.19 7.97
C VAL A 62 1.36 -2.82 7.16
N VAL A 63 0.43 -3.49 7.85
CA VAL A 63 -0.75 -4.05 7.20
C VAL A 63 -1.96 -3.18 7.49
N ALA A 64 -2.50 -2.53 6.46
CA ALA A 64 -3.81 -1.89 6.48
C ALA A 64 -4.90 -2.97 6.37
N ALA A 65 -5.37 -3.45 7.52
CA ALA A 65 -6.38 -4.51 7.61
C ALA A 65 -7.76 -3.93 7.96
N CYS A 66 -8.79 -4.46 7.30
CA CYS A 66 -10.18 -4.32 7.73
C CYS A 66 -10.67 -5.68 8.24
N VAL A 67 -11.38 -5.67 9.37
CA VAL A 67 -11.93 -6.81 10.12
C VAL A 67 -10.93 -7.45 11.11
N SER A 68 -10.99 -7.01 12.37
CA SER A 68 -10.40 -7.71 13.52
C SER A 68 -11.50 -8.09 14.49
N ASP A 69 -11.75 -9.38 14.71
CA ASP A 69 -12.64 -9.87 15.75
C ASP A 69 -11.88 -10.11 17.07
N GLY A 70 -11.26 -9.04 17.57
CA GLY A 70 -10.97 -8.84 18.98
C GLY A 70 -9.93 -9.73 19.69
N ALA A 71 -9.37 -10.78 19.09
CA ALA A 71 -8.56 -11.76 19.84
C ALA A 71 -7.21 -12.19 19.21
N GLN A 72 -6.68 -11.49 18.20
CA GLN A 72 -5.62 -12.06 17.36
C GLN A 72 -4.26 -11.32 17.37
N ARG A 73 -3.21 -12.12 17.16
CA ARG A 73 -1.87 -11.70 16.73
C ARG A 73 -2.01 -10.87 15.44
N ALA A 74 -1.28 -9.76 15.34
CA ALA A 74 -1.32 -8.88 14.17
C ALA A 74 -0.97 -9.64 12.87
N VAL A 75 -1.75 -9.43 11.80
CA VAL A 75 -1.52 -10.02 10.46
C VAL A 75 -0.11 -9.68 9.97
N ALA A 76 0.35 -8.47 10.22
CA ALA A 76 1.71 -8.03 9.91
C ALA A 76 2.79 -8.93 10.53
N ILE A 77 2.57 -9.47 11.74
CA ILE A 77 3.53 -10.37 12.39
C ILE A 77 3.65 -11.69 11.64
N ASP A 78 2.55 -12.21 11.11
CA ASP A 78 2.55 -13.44 10.32
C ASP A 78 3.11 -13.18 8.91
N VAL A 79 2.73 -12.07 8.28
CA VAL A 79 3.28 -11.64 6.98
C VAL A 79 4.81 -11.51 7.05
N ARG A 80 5.36 -10.81 8.05
CA ARG A 80 6.82 -10.64 8.16
C ARG A 80 7.55 -11.99 8.29
N ARG A 81 6.93 -12.97 8.98
CA ARG A 81 7.50 -14.31 9.16
C ARG A 81 7.48 -15.09 7.85
N LEU A 82 6.34 -15.08 7.17
CA LEU A 82 6.15 -15.78 5.90
C LEU A 82 7.07 -15.24 4.79
N ILE A 83 7.36 -13.94 4.78
CA ILE A 83 8.25 -13.34 3.77
C ILE A 83 9.74 -13.38 4.15
N GLY A 84 10.09 -13.81 5.37
CA GLY A 84 11.46 -13.87 5.86
C GLY A 84 12.00 -12.56 6.47
N ALA A 85 11.18 -11.51 6.57
CA ALA A 85 11.54 -10.21 7.14
C ALA A 85 11.53 -10.23 8.68
N ASN A 86 12.30 -11.15 9.28
CA ASN A 86 12.22 -11.46 10.70
C ASN A 86 12.67 -10.32 11.63
N GLN A 87 13.49 -9.40 11.12
CA GLN A 87 13.98 -8.23 11.86
C GLN A 87 13.07 -6.99 11.71
N ALA A 88 12.11 -7.01 10.78
CA ALA A 88 11.23 -5.89 10.54
C ALA A 88 10.26 -5.68 11.72
N THR A 89 10.07 -4.42 12.11
CA THR A 89 8.96 -4.02 12.98
C THR A 89 7.64 -4.25 12.25
N ALA A 90 6.68 -4.95 12.84
CA ALA A 90 5.44 -5.30 12.16
C ALA A 90 4.19 -5.05 13.01
N PHE A 91 3.23 -4.32 12.44
CA PHE A 91 1.97 -3.99 13.10
C PHE A 91 0.83 -3.75 12.09
N ASP A 92 -0.40 -3.91 12.56
CA ASP A 92 -1.61 -3.65 11.77
C ASP A 92 -2.09 -2.21 12.01
N ALA A 93 -2.53 -1.54 10.95
CA ALA A 93 -3.17 -0.23 10.98
C ALA A 93 -4.65 -0.38 10.60
N ASN A 94 -5.52 -0.52 11.60
CA ASN A 94 -6.94 -0.74 11.39
C ASN A 94 -7.71 0.59 11.29
N MET A 95 -8.14 0.95 10.08
CA MET A 95 -8.84 2.20 9.78
C MET A 95 -9.95 2.00 8.73
N ALA A 96 -10.71 0.91 8.87
CA ALA A 96 -11.72 0.48 7.88
C ALA A 96 -11.14 0.42 6.45
N TYR A 97 -11.95 0.71 5.43
CA TYR A 97 -11.54 0.62 4.02
C TYR A 97 -10.59 1.75 3.56
N GLY A 98 -10.39 2.80 4.37
CA GLY A 98 -9.56 3.98 4.07
C GLY A 98 -8.12 3.87 4.57
N GLY A 99 -7.71 2.71 5.08
CA GLY A 99 -6.45 2.56 5.81
C GLY A 99 -5.17 2.58 4.98
N PHE A 100 -5.22 2.45 3.64
CA PHE A 100 -4.00 2.23 2.85
C PHE A 100 -3.08 3.45 2.86
N VAL A 101 -3.62 4.64 2.60
CA VAL A 101 -2.84 5.89 2.59
C VAL A 101 -2.37 6.27 4.00
N HIS A 102 -3.15 5.91 5.03
CA HIS A 102 -2.73 6.06 6.42
C HIS A 102 -1.53 5.16 6.73
N ALA A 103 -1.60 3.88 6.39
CA ALA A 103 -0.50 2.93 6.56
C ALA A 103 0.75 3.34 5.78
N LEU A 104 0.57 3.86 4.56
CA LEU A 104 1.66 4.42 3.75
C LEU A 104 2.32 5.60 4.46
N THR A 105 1.53 6.53 4.99
CA THR A 105 2.05 7.70 5.73
C THR A 105 2.78 7.29 7.01
N MET A 106 2.26 6.30 7.74
CA MET A 106 2.92 5.75 8.93
C MET A 106 4.24 5.08 8.59
N ALA A 107 4.25 4.22 7.56
CA ALA A 107 5.44 3.53 7.09
C ALA A 107 6.52 4.52 6.64
N GLU A 108 6.14 5.56 5.89
CA GLU A 108 7.05 6.63 5.49
C GLU A 108 7.65 7.37 6.71
N GLY A 109 6.83 7.71 7.69
CA GLY A 109 7.29 8.39 8.91
C GLY A 109 8.26 7.56 9.74
N LEU A 110 8.06 6.24 9.81
CA LEU A 110 9.02 5.30 10.41
C LEU A 110 10.30 5.21 9.58
N LEU A 111 10.17 5.07 8.26
CA LEU A 111 11.31 4.90 7.37
C LEU A 111 12.26 6.11 7.39
N ARG A 112 11.73 7.32 7.59
CA ARG A 112 12.52 8.55 7.74
C ARG A 112 13.40 8.59 9.00
N ARG A 113 13.19 7.68 9.96
CA ARG A 113 14.00 7.55 11.19
C ARG A 113 15.10 6.48 11.07
N GLU A 114 15.02 5.65 10.04
CA GLU A 114 15.96 4.57 9.79
C GLU A 114 17.21 5.07 9.05
N PRO A 115 18.30 4.28 9.05
CA PRO A 115 19.46 4.55 8.22
C PRO A 115 19.07 4.73 6.74
N VAL A 116 19.82 5.58 6.04
CA VAL A 116 19.66 5.78 4.59
C VAL A 116 19.80 4.42 3.89
N GLY A 117 18.77 4.03 3.12
CA GLY A 117 18.75 2.75 2.41
C GLY A 117 17.85 1.68 3.02
N ALA A 118 17.14 1.97 4.12
CA ALA A 118 16.08 1.10 4.62
C ALA A 118 14.85 1.12 3.68
N TYR A 119 14.04 0.06 3.75
CA TYR A 119 12.77 -0.06 3.02
C TYR A 119 11.61 -0.37 3.95
N ALA A 120 10.39 -0.02 3.54
CA ALA A 120 9.17 -0.36 4.26
C ALA A 120 8.19 -1.08 3.35
N LEU A 121 7.44 -2.03 3.89
CA LEU A 121 6.39 -2.74 3.19
C LEU A 121 5.02 -2.28 3.70
N VAL A 122 4.12 -1.92 2.78
CA VAL A 122 2.73 -1.57 3.09
C VAL A 122 1.81 -2.54 2.37
N VAL A 123 0.94 -3.21 3.11
CA VAL A 123 -0.01 -4.19 2.56
C VAL A 123 -1.44 -3.78 2.91
N GLY A 124 -2.32 -3.64 1.93
CA GLY A 124 -3.76 -3.57 2.14
C GLY A 124 -4.39 -4.95 2.02
N THR A 125 -5.26 -5.32 2.96
CA THR A 125 -6.02 -6.58 2.91
C THR A 125 -7.52 -6.29 2.93
N GLY A 126 -8.25 -6.81 1.93
CA GLY A 126 -9.69 -6.60 1.80
C GLY A 126 -10.52 -7.72 2.40
N VAL A 127 -11.81 -7.43 2.59
CA VAL A 127 -12.81 -8.37 3.14
C VAL A 127 -13.10 -9.53 2.18
N ARG A 128 -12.78 -9.38 0.89
CA ARG A 128 -13.09 -10.34 -0.18
C ARG A 128 -11.98 -11.37 -0.43
N ALA A 129 -11.11 -11.62 0.55
CA ALA A 129 -9.93 -12.46 0.39
C ALA A 129 -9.04 -11.97 -0.78
N ASP A 130 -8.66 -10.70 -0.70
CA ASP A 130 -7.67 -10.09 -1.59
C ASP A 130 -6.68 -9.22 -0.82
N ALA A 131 -5.50 -9.05 -1.39
CA ALA A 131 -4.43 -8.26 -0.83
C ALA A 131 -3.66 -7.52 -1.92
N GLY A 132 -3.23 -6.30 -1.62
CA GLY A 132 -2.35 -5.51 -2.47
C GLY A 132 -1.21 -4.92 -1.67
N ALA A 133 -0.01 -4.85 -2.23
CA ALA A 133 1.16 -4.36 -1.50
C ALA A 133 2.02 -3.39 -2.31
N VAL A 134 2.76 -2.55 -1.61
CA VAL A 134 3.81 -1.68 -2.17
C VAL A 134 5.02 -1.65 -1.23
N VAL A 135 6.21 -1.50 -1.81
CA VAL A 135 7.43 -1.20 -1.09
C VAL A 135 7.70 0.30 -1.20
N LEU A 136 8.00 0.92 -0.06
CA LEU A 136 8.54 2.26 0.06
C LEU A 136 10.05 2.19 0.23
N GLY A 137 10.76 3.12 -0.40
CA GLY A 137 12.21 3.21 -0.28
C GLY A 137 12.74 4.58 -0.72
N PRO A 138 14.08 4.73 -0.73
CA PRO A 138 14.72 5.93 -1.23
C PRO A 138 14.39 6.17 -2.70
N VAL A 139 14.10 7.42 -3.06
CA VAL A 139 13.87 7.87 -4.43
C VAL A 139 14.69 9.13 -4.72
N PRO A 140 14.93 9.48 -6.01
CA PRO A 140 15.63 10.70 -6.36
C PRO A 140 15.01 11.94 -5.71
N ARG A 141 15.84 12.96 -5.43
CA ARG A 141 15.36 14.22 -4.88
C ARG A 141 14.26 14.82 -5.75
N GLY A 142 13.21 15.32 -5.10
CA GLY A 142 12.03 15.86 -5.77
C GLY A 142 11.01 14.81 -6.20
N ARG A 143 11.28 13.50 -6.03
CA ARG A 143 10.30 12.41 -6.17
C ARG A 143 9.74 11.99 -4.81
N GLY A 144 8.73 11.11 -4.83
CA GLY A 144 8.12 10.51 -3.65
C GLY A 144 6.94 11.31 -3.12
N THR A 145 6.64 11.13 -1.84
CA THR A 145 5.53 11.84 -1.18
C THR A 145 5.85 13.32 -1.02
N ILE A 146 4.94 14.18 -1.48
CA ILE A 146 5.04 15.64 -1.35
C ILE A 146 4.28 16.12 -0.12
N SER A 147 3.02 15.67 0.03
CA SER A 147 2.15 16.05 1.14
C SER A 147 1.08 14.98 1.38
N THR A 148 0.62 14.87 2.63
CA THR A 148 -0.43 13.94 3.06
C THR A 148 -1.43 14.66 3.96
N SER A 149 -2.71 14.32 3.81
CA SER A 149 -3.81 14.77 4.65
C SER A 149 -4.57 13.54 5.12
N LEU A 150 -4.62 13.34 6.44
CA LEU A 150 -5.29 12.21 7.08
C LEU A 150 -6.43 12.76 7.93
N LEU A 151 -7.67 12.40 7.59
CA LEU A 151 -8.87 12.93 8.20
C LEU A 151 -9.73 11.81 8.78
N THR A 152 -10.36 12.11 9.92
CA THR A 152 -11.45 11.31 10.49
C THR A 152 -12.68 12.20 10.54
N GLY A 153 -13.60 11.99 9.60
CA GLY A 153 -14.67 12.92 9.26
C GLY A 153 -14.25 13.91 8.16
N GLY A 154 -15.23 14.57 7.55
CA GLY A 154 -15.02 15.47 6.40
C GLY A 154 -15.24 14.78 5.06
N ASP A 155 -14.75 15.42 3.98
CA ASP A 155 -14.92 14.93 2.62
C ASP A 155 -13.59 14.87 1.84
N VAL A 156 -13.62 14.13 0.73
CA VAL A 156 -12.44 13.90 -0.11
C VAL A 156 -11.95 15.20 -0.76
N ALA A 157 -12.84 16.12 -1.12
CA ALA A 157 -12.45 17.37 -1.74
C ALA A 157 -11.64 18.26 -0.78
N ALA A 158 -11.99 18.27 0.51
CA ALA A 158 -11.22 18.93 1.55
C ALA A 158 -9.82 18.31 1.70
N ALA A 159 -9.73 16.97 1.75
CA ALA A 159 -8.44 16.27 1.83
C ALA A 159 -7.54 16.56 0.61
N VAL A 160 -8.12 16.52 -0.60
CA VAL A 160 -7.43 16.86 -1.85
C VAL A 160 -6.99 18.33 -1.85
N GLY A 161 -7.86 19.24 -1.44
CA GLY A 161 -7.57 20.67 -1.34
C GLY A 161 -6.40 20.94 -0.39
N ASP A 162 -6.36 20.28 0.76
CA ASP A 162 -5.27 20.41 1.74
C ASP A 162 -3.92 19.96 1.16
N VAL A 163 -3.85 18.76 0.57
CA VAL A 163 -2.58 18.25 0.02
C VAL A 163 -2.05 19.13 -1.12
N LEU A 164 -2.93 19.63 -2.00
CA LEU A 164 -2.55 20.53 -3.10
C LEU A 164 -2.07 21.89 -2.58
N LYS A 165 -2.83 22.50 -1.67
CA LYS A 165 -2.49 23.80 -1.08
C LYS A 165 -1.15 23.76 -0.35
N ARG A 166 -0.91 22.73 0.47
CA ARG A 166 0.35 22.59 1.23
C ARG A 166 1.55 22.33 0.33
N ALA A 167 1.33 21.69 -0.81
CA ALA A 167 2.38 21.43 -1.80
C ALA A 167 2.61 22.60 -2.78
N GLY A 168 1.74 23.60 -2.81
CA GLY A 168 1.78 24.66 -3.81
C GLY A 168 1.55 24.15 -5.24
N VAL A 169 0.78 23.07 -5.40
CA VAL A 169 0.52 22.43 -6.70
C VAL A 169 -0.90 22.75 -7.17
N ALA A 170 -1.03 23.23 -8.41
CA ALA A 170 -2.31 23.53 -9.00
C ALA A 170 -3.03 22.26 -9.48
N ARG A 171 -4.37 22.28 -9.46
CA ARG A 171 -5.19 21.09 -9.80
C ARG A 171 -4.92 20.56 -11.21
N GLN A 172 -4.60 21.43 -12.17
CA GLN A 172 -4.27 21.06 -13.55
C GLN A 172 -2.91 20.37 -13.71
N GLU A 173 -2.01 20.49 -12.73
CA GLU A 173 -0.72 19.79 -12.75
C GLU A 173 -0.87 18.32 -12.33
N VAL A 174 -1.97 17.97 -11.66
CA VAL A 174 -2.28 16.60 -11.24
C VAL A 174 -2.68 15.78 -12.45
N ARG A 175 -1.81 14.85 -12.85
CA ARG A 175 -2.05 13.98 -14.01
C ARG A 175 -3.03 12.86 -13.70
N HIS A 176 -2.95 12.28 -12.50
CA HIS A 176 -3.78 11.17 -12.08
C HIS A 176 -4.39 11.44 -10.70
N MET A 177 -5.68 11.18 -10.56
CA MET A 177 -6.40 11.28 -9.29
C MET A 177 -7.12 9.97 -9.03
N LEU A 178 -6.65 9.24 -8.01
CA LEU A 178 -7.12 7.92 -7.65
C LEU A 178 -7.85 8.01 -6.31
N VAL A 179 -9.17 8.09 -6.34
CA VAL A 179 -10.01 8.02 -5.13
C VAL A 179 -10.62 6.63 -5.06
N GLN A 180 -10.32 5.87 -4.00
CA GLN A 180 -10.61 4.43 -3.92
C GLN A 180 -11.25 4.04 -2.58
N GLU A 181 -12.18 3.08 -2.62
CA GLU A 181 -12.96 2.62 -1.45
C GLU A 181 -12.91 1.10 -1.19
N PRO A 182 -11.90 0.39 -1.71
CA PRO A 182 -11.23 -0.46 -0.74
C PRO A 182 -9.73 -0.24 -0.65
N VAL A 183 -9.17 -0.58 0.52
CA VAL A 183 -7.75 -0.50 0.86
C VAL A 183 -6.84 -1.13 -0.20
N VAL A 184 -7.32 -2.18 -0.87
CA VAL A 184 -6.60 -2.92 -1.93
C VAL A 184 -6.63 -2.19 -3.28
N SER A 185 -7.60 -1.30 -3.52
CA SER A 185 -7.76 -0.66 -4.82
C SER A 185 -6.73 0.41 -5.13
N VAL A 186 -6.13 1.06 -4.13
CA VAL A 186 -5.04 2.03 -4.36
C VAL A 186 -3.81 1.37 -5.01
N PRO A 187 -3.20 0.32 -4.42
CA PRO A 187 -2.05 -0.34 -5.05
C PRO A 187 -2.40 -0.98 -6.40
N VAL A 188 -3.62 -1.49 -6.57
CA VAL A 188 -4.09 -2.05 -7.86
C VAL A 188 -4.24 -0.96 -8.93
N ALA A 189 -4.79 0.20 -8.59
CA ALA A 189 -4.97 1.30 -9.54
C ALA A 189 -3.61 1.86 -10.00
N LEU A 190 -2.65 2.01 -9.09
CA LEU A 190 -1.28 2.40 -9.42
C LEU A 190 -0.63 1.41 -10.38
N ASP A 191 -0.73 0.10 -10.11
CA ASP A 191 -0.19 -0.93 -11.00
C ASP A 191 -0.78 -0.88 -12.40
N ARG A 192 -2.11 -0.75 -12.51
CA ARG A 192 -2.79 -0.65 -13.82
C ARG A 192 -2.24 0.52 -14.63
N LEU A 193 -2.02 1.68 -14.01
CA LEU A 193 -1.47 2.84 -14.70
C LEU A 193 -0.02 2.61 -15.15
N CYS A 194 0.82 2.02 -14.30
CA CYS A 194 2.20 1.68 -14.66
C CYS A 194 2.25 0.73 -15.86
N ARG A 195 1.47 -0.35 -15.83
CA ARG A 195 1.47 -1.36 -16.90
C ARG A 195 0.91 -0.86 -18.21
N GLN A 196 -0.03 0.08 -18.17
CA GLN A 196 -0.57 0.74 -19.36
C GLN A 196 0.41 1.79 -19.93
N GLY A 197 1.57 2.01 -19.32
CA GLY A 197 2.50 3.09 -19.71
C GLY A 197 1.92 4.50 -19.50
N ARG A 198 0.88 4.62 -18.66
CA ARG A 198 0.15 5.87 -18.43
C ARG A 198 0.70 6.67 -17.26
N LEU A 199 1.53 6.05 -16.42
CA LEU A 199 2.21 6.68 -15.31
C LEU A 199 3.72 6.73 -15.57
N GLY A 200 4.20 7.92 -15.92
CA GLY A 200 5.60 8.21 -16.20
C GLY A 200 6.34 8.79 -15.00
N ASP A 201 7.67 8.74 -15.05
CA ASP A 201 8.51 9.41 -14.07
C ASP A 201 8.22 10.92 -14.02
N GLY A 202 8.13 11.47 -12.80
CA GLY A 202 7.82 12.88 -12.55
C GLY A 202 6.34 13.26 -12.53
N ASP A 203 5.43 12.33 -12.89
CA ASP A 203 3.99 12.58 -12.87
C ASP A 203 3.49 12.91 -11.46
N ILE A 204 2.62 13.92 -11.37
CA ILE A 204 1.93 14.24 -10.13
C ILE A 204 0.68 13.38 -10.01
N VAL A 205 0.60 12.63 -8.91
CA VAL A 205 -0.49 11.69 -8.62
C VAL A 205 -1.11 12.03 -7.28
N VAL A 206 -2.43 12.15 -7.24
CA VAL A 206 -3.20 12.16 -6.01
C VAL A 206 -3.73 10.75 -5.77
N ILE A 207 -3.43 10.19 -4.60
CA ILE A 207 -4.06 8.96 -4.11
C ILE A 207 -4.89 9.28 -2.88
N CYS A 208 -6.18 8.95 -2.88
CA CYS A 208 -6.99 8.99 -1.68
C CYS A 208 -7.64 7.62 -1.45
N ALA A 209 -7.56 7.13 -0.22
CA ALA A 209 -8.29 5.97 0.28
C ALA A 209 -9.39 6.46 1.22
N VAL A 210 -10.62 6.03 0.96
CA VAL A 210 -11.80 6.41 1.74
C VAL A 210 -12.37 5.16 2.41
N GLY A 211 -12.74 5.29 3.68
CA GLY A 211 -13.25 4.21 4.50
C GLY A 211 -14.51 4.56 5.26
N GLY A 212 -15.28 3.51 5.58
CA GLY A 212 -16.42 3.63 6.48
C GLY A 212 -16.05 4.30 7.80
N GLY A 213 -17.00 5.07 8.36
CA GLY A 213 -16.75 5.90 9.54
C GLY A 213 -16.05 7.23 9.25
N GLY A 214 -15.90 7.61 7.97
CA GLY A 214 -15.34 8.91 7.56
C GLY A 214 -13.82 8.97 7.55
N SER A 215 -13.12 7.83 7.52
CA SER A 215 -11.66 7.82 7.42
C SER A 215 -11.23 8.15 5.98
N ILE A 216 -10.45 9.21 5.81
CA ILE A 216 -9.95 9.65 4.51
C ILE A 216 -8.45 9.87 4.62
N GLY A 217 -7.68 9.02 3.96
CA GLY A 217 -6.25 9.25 3.81
C GLY A 217 -6.00 9.72 2.40
N CYS A 218 -5.42 10.91 2.22
CA CYS A 218 -5.03 11.41 0.91
C CYS A 218 -3.55 11.81 0.86
N GLY A 219 -2.89 11.47 -0.23
CA GLY A 219 -1.48 11.73 -0.48
C GLY A 219 -1.26 12.30 -1.88
N LEU A 220 -0.41 13.32 -1.96
CA LEU A 220 0.11 13.88 -3.20
C LEU A 220 1.53 13.37 -3.40
N LEU A 221 1.75 12.69 -4.52
CA LEU A 221 3.02 12.05 -4.86
C LEU A 221 3.58 12.64 -6.15
N ARG A 222 4.91 12.75 -6.24
CA ARG A 222 5.61 12.83 -7.52
C ARG A 222 6.21 11.46 -7.84
N TRP A 223 5.73 10.84 -8.91
CA TRP A 223 6.11 9.47 -9.25
C TRP A 223 7.59 9.34 -9.56
N ALA A 224 8.28 8.37 -8.96
CA ALA A 224 9.72 8.16 -9.11
C ALA A 224 10.11 7.18 -10.24
N GLY A 225 9.12 6.69 -10.98
CA GLY A 225 9.28 5.46 -11.78
C GLY A 225 9.37 4.24 -10.86
N THR A 226 8.74 3.14 -11.28
CA THR A 226 8.92 1.84 -10.62
C THR A 226 9.33 0.83 -11.67
N ARG A 227 10.04 -0.23 -11.23
CA ARG A 227 10.14 -1.43 -12.05
C ARG A 227 8.77 -2.09 -12.00
N ALA A 228 7.99 -1.95 -13.07
CA ALA A 228 6.71 -2.66 -13.17
C ALA A 228 6.99 -4.17 -13.10
N GLY A 229 6.38 -4.88 -12.15
CA GLY A 229 6.42 -6.33 -12.11
C GLY A 229 5.77 -6.93 -13.37
N ARG A 230 6.15 -8.17 -13.72
CA ARG A 230 5.59 -8.94 -14.85
C ARG A 230 4.04 -8.93 -14.84
N PRO A 231 3.37 -8.92 -16.01
CA PRO A 231 1.92 -8.88 -16.10
C PRO A 231 1.26 -10.05 -15.35
N TRP A 232 0.20 -9.75 -14.60
CA TRP A 232 -0.68 -10.71 -13.92
C TRP A 232 -1.73 -11.14 -14.93
N THR A 233 -1.86 -12.43 -15.18
CA THR A 233 -3.14 -12.96 -15.63
C THR A 233 -3.99 -13.24 -14.40
N LEU A 234 -5.29 -12.97 -14.46
CA LEU A 234 -6.26 -13.29 -13.39
C LEU A 234 -6.19 -14.78 -12.94
N THR A 235 -5.50 -15.61 -13.71
CA THR A 235 -5.32 -17.05 -13.58
C THR A 235 -4.02 -17.46 -12.87
N GLU A 236 -3.10 -16.55 -12.55
CA GLU A 236 -1.86 -16.88 -11.83
C GLU A 236 -2.15 -17.16 -10.35
N ARG A 237 -2.43 -18.44 -10.09
CA ARG A 237 -2.62 -19.01 -8.75
C ARG A 237 -1.53 -18.52 -7.79
N CYS A 238 -1.93 -18.18 -6.58
CA CYS A 238 -1.01 -18.07 -5.45
C CYS A 238 -0.39 -19.47 -5.23
N SER A 239 0.70 -19.74 -5.93
CA SER A 239 1.51 -20.93 -5.69
C SER A 239 2.48 -20.53 -4.58
N LEU A 240 2.26 -21.06 -3.37
CA LEU A 240 3.26 -21.04 -2.31
C LEU A 240 4.39 -22.02 -2.68
#